data_AF-A0A3R7WFX2-F1
#
_entry.id   AF-A0A3R7WFX2-F1
#
_cell.length_a   1.000
_cell.length_b   1.000
_cell.length_c   1.000
_cell.angle_alpha   90.00
_cell.angle_beta   90.00
_cell.angle_gamma   90.00
#
_symmetry.space_group_name_H-M   'P 1'
#
loop_
_entity.id
_entity.type
_entity.pdbx_description
1 polymer ?
#
loop_
_entity_poly.entity_id
_entity_poly.type
_entity_poly.pdbx_seq_one_letter_code
_entity_poly.pdbx_strand_id
1 'polypeptide(L)'
;MDALPMTEENPSLEYKSITAGAAHMCGHDGHMTSLAGFAQLLQRRREHLPVNTCVRLLFQPAEEGHFGAVAMIKDGCLDGVDEVYGYHNVNFPEGVVAVKAGAVMSHGNTFRITLTGP
;
A
#
# COMPACT_ATOMS: atom_id res chain seq x y z
N MET A 1 -8.25 -4.01 -2.23
CA MET A 1 -7.06 -3.34 -2.81
C MET A 1 -6.70 -4.06 -4.10
N ASP A 2 -5.76 -3.52 -4.88
CA ASP A 2 -5.22 -4.20 -6.06
C ASP A 2 -4.36 -5.42 -5.67
N ALA A 3 -4.31 -6.38 -6.60
CA ALA A 3 -3.56 -7.62 -6.52
C ALA A 3 -2.66 -7.73 -7.76
N LEU A 4 -1.75 -8.70 -7.76
CA LEU A 4 -0.83 -8.92 -8.87
C LEU A 4 -1.44 -9.86 -9.92
N PRO A 5 -1.11 -9.69 -11.22
CA PRO A 5 -1.60 -10.52 -12.32
C PRO A 5 -0.91 -11.89 -12.36
N MET A 6 -1.09 -12.69 -11.30
CA MET A 6 -0.50 -14.01 -11.15
C MET A 6 -1.41 -14.96 -10.36
N THR A 7 -1.22 -16.26 -10.58
CA THR A 7 -1.93 -17.30 -9.83
C THR A 7 -1.13 -17.69 -8.60
N GLU A 8 -1.80 -17.83 -7.46
CA GLU A 8 -1.18 -18.34 -6.25
C GLU A 8 -1.01 -19.86 -6.33
N GLU A 9 0.23 -20.33 -6.25
CA GLU A 9 0.57 -21.74 -6.44
C GLU A 9 0.76 -22.52 -5.12
N ASN A 10 0.58 -21.90 -3.95
CA ASN A 10 0.74 -22.60 -2.67
C ASN A 10 -0.46 -23.53 -2.39
N PRO A 11 -0.31 -24.86 -2.51
CA PRO A 11 -1.44 -25.77 -2.33
C PRO A 11 -1.81 -25.98 -0.86
N SER A 12 -0.91 -25.61 0.07
CA SER A 12 -1.09 -25.80 1.51
C SER A 12 -1.81 -24.65 2.20
N LEU A 13 -2.07 -23.55 1.47
CA LEU A 13 -2.73 -22.38 2.02
C LEU A 13 -4.25 -22.52 1.88
N GLU A 14 -4.95 -22.66 3.00
CA GLU A 14 -6.42 -22.83 3.03
C GLU A 14 -7.18 -21.60 2.50
N TYR A 15 -6.57 -20.42 2.61
CA TYR A 15 -7.13 -19.13 2.20
C TYR A 15 -6.51 -18.57 0.92
N LYS A 16 -5.89 -19.43 0.11
CA LYS A 16 -5.33 -19.02 -1.19
C LYS A 16 -6.37 -18.34 -2.08
N SER A 17 -5.88 -17.53 -3.02
CA SER A 17 -6.73 -16.93 -4.04
C SER A 17 -7.55 -17.98 -4.78
N ILE A 18 -8.86 -17.74 -4.87
CA ILE A 18 -9.79 -18.52 -5.69
C ILE A 18 -9.92 -17.96 -7.11
N THR A 19 -9.23 -16.86 -7.42
CA THR A 19 -9.25 -16.19 -8.72
C THR A 19 -7.97 -16.50 -9.48
N ALA A 20 -8.08 -17.28 -10.56
CA ALA A 20 -6.94 -17.56 -11.43
C ALA A 20 -6.40 -16.25 -12.04
N GLY A 21 -5.07 -16.08 -12.02
CA GLY A 21 -4.39 -14.89 -12.53
C GLY A 21 -4.50 -13.64 -11.66
N ALA A 22 -5.04 -13.74 -10.43
CA ALA A 22 -5.02 -12.63 -9.47
C ALA A 22 -4.70 -13.13 -8.05
N ALA A 23 -3.65 -12.61 -7.42
CA ALA A 23 -3.26 -12.96 -6.06
C ALA A 23 -2.58 -11.81 -5.31
N HIS A 24 -2.80 -11.71 -3.99
CA HIS A 24 -2.15 -10.74 -3.12
C HIS A 24 -0.74 -11.20 -2.72
N MET A 25 0.20 -11.13 -3.67
CA MET A 25 1.59 -11.56 -3.44
C MET A 25 2.53 -10.43 -2.98
N CYS A 26 2.00 -9.20 -2.82
CA CYS A 26 2.69 -8.05 -2.25
C CYS A 26 2.21 -7.70 -0.83
N GLY A 27 1.21 -8.43 -0.30
CA GLY A 27 0.70 -8.25 1.07
C GLY A 27 -0.33 -7.13 1.26
N HIS A 28 -0.90 -6.61 0.17
CA HIS A 28 -1.91 -5.54 0.22
C HIS A 28 -3.19 -5.94 0.98
N ASP A 29 -3.53 -7.22 1.02
CA ASP A 29 -4.57 -7.79 1.90
C ASP A 29 -4.25 -7.58 3.41
N GLY A 30 -3.00 -7.79 3.79
CA GLY A 30 -2.48 -7.50 5.12
C GLY A 30 -2.53 -6.02 5.46
N HIS A 31 -2.14 -5.14 4.53
CA HIS A 31 -2.21 -3.67 4.72
C HIS A 31 -3.64 -3.17 4.88
N MET A 32 -4.58 -3.70 4.09
CA MET A 32 -6.00 -3.36 4.22
C MET A 32 -6.55 -3.76 5.59
N THR A 33 -6.25 -5.00 5.99
CA THR A 33 -6.71 -5.56 7.27
C THR A 33 -6.16 -4.76 8.45
N SER A 34 -4.87 -4.42 8.42
CA SER A 34 -4.23 -3.65 9.50
C SER A 34 -4.77 -2.22 9.59
N LEU A 35 -5.00 -1.54 8.46
CA LEU A 35 -5.54 -0.18 8.45
C LEU A 35 -7.00 -0.15 8.93
N ALA A 36 -7.80 -1.15 8.57
CA ALA A 36 -9.14 -1.33 9.11
C ALA A 36 -9.12 -1.60 10.62
N GLY A 37 -8.19 -2.43 11.11
CA GLY A 37 -7.98 -2.67 12.53
C GLY A 37 -7.54 -1.40 13.28
N PHE A 38 -6.63 -0.62 12.69
CA PHE A 38 -6.23 0.68 13.20
C PHE A 38 -7.42 1.64 13.30
N ALA A 39 -8.29 1.70 12.29
CA ALA A 39 -9.50 2.52 12.32
C ALA A 39 -10.39 2.17 13.52
N GLN A 40 -10.59 0.87 13.80
CA GLN A 40 -11.37 0.41 14.94
C GLN A 40 -10.71 0.78 16.28
N LEU A 41 -9.40 0.61 16.39
CA LEU A 41 -8.64 0.97 17.59
C LEU A 41 -8.65 2.47 17.84
N LEU A 42 -8.45 3.26 16.78
CA LEU A 42 -8.47 4.71 16.81
C LEU A 42 -9.83 5.22 17.29
N GLN A 43 -10.92 4.68 16.75
CA GLN A 43 -12.27 5.07 17.16
C GLN A 43 -12.53 4.82 18.66
N ARG A 44 -12.02 3.70 19.18
CA ARG A 44 -12.14 3.33 20.60
C ARG A 44 -11.22 4.13 21.53
N ARG A 45 -10.20 4.77 20.98
CA ARG A 45 -9.14 5.49 21.70
C ARG A 45 -9.03 6.95 21.28
N ARG A 46 -10.09 7.50 20.69
CA ARG A 46 -10.10 8.84 20.09
C ARG A 46 -9.80 9.95 21.10
N GLU A 47 -10.06 9.70 22.38
CA GLU A 47 -9.76 10.58 23.51
C GLU A 47 -8.27 10.82 23.71
N HIS A 48 -7.41 9.95 23.18
CA HIS A 48 -5.97 10.12 23.19
C HIS A 48 -5.46 11.01 22.05
N LEU A 49 -6.30 11.36 21.08
CA LEU A 49 -5.92 12.28 20.02
C LEU A 49 -5.95 13.72 20.54
N PRO A 50 -4.98 14.57 20.14
CA PRO A 50 -5.03 15.99 20.41
C PRO A 50 -6.34 16.59 19.90
N VAL A 51 -6.83 17.62 20.60
CA VAL A 51 -8.03 18.35 20.19
C VAL A 51 -7.85 18.89 18.77
N ASN A 52 -8.90 18.80 17.95
CA ASN A 52 -8.91 19.19 16.53
C ASN A 52 -7.99 18.37 15.61
N THR A 53 -7.58 17.16 16.02
CA THR A 53 -6.90 16.23 15.12
C THR A 53 -7.91 15.54 14.21
N CYS A 54 -7.63 15.53 12.91
CA CYS A 54 -8.35 14.72 11.92
C CYS A 54 -7.42 13.61 11.41
N VAL A 55 -7.89 12.37 11.41
CA VAL A 55 -7.18 11.25 10.81
C VAL A 55 -7.96 10.80 9.58
N ARG A 56 -7.33 10.90 8.41
CA ARG A 56 -7.91 10.44 7.13
C ARG A 56 -7.30 9.08 6.78
N LEU A 57 -8.15 8.08 6.56
CA LEU A 57 -7.74 6.74 6.18
C LEU A 57 -7.77 6.61 4.66
N LEU A 58 -6.61 6.34 4.05
CA LEU A 58 -6.46 6.25 2.60
C LEU A 58 -6.31 4.79 2.18
N PHE A 59 -7.37 4.22 1.62
CA PHE A 59 -7.33 2.90 0.99
C PHE A 59 -7.02 3.08 -0.51
N GLN A 60 -5.73 3.13 -0.85
CA GLN A 60 -5.27 3.46 -2.19
C GLN A 60 -5.34 2.29 -3.19
N PRO A 61 -6.12 2.36 -4.28
CA PRO A 61 -6.08 1.33 -5.32
C PRO A 61 -4.82 1.43 -6.18
N ALA A 62 -4.58 0.44 -7.04
CA ALA A 62 -3.72 0.58 -8.22
C ALA A 62 -2.27 1.03 -7.91
N GLU A 63 -1.70 0.51 -6.84
CA GLU A 63 -0.31 0.72 -6.43
C GLU A 63 0.67 0.03 -7.39
N GLU A 64 0.34 -1.19 -7.85
CA GLU A 64 1.23 -2.12 -8.59
C GLU A 64 1.61 -1.67 -10.01
N GLY A 65 1.39 -0.40 -10.36
CA GLY A 65 1.82 0.19 -11.64
C GLY A 65 0.79 1.07 -12.34
N HIS A 66 -0.36 1.31 -11.72
CA HIS A 66 -1.47 2.08 -12.32
C HIS A 66 -1.64 3.48 -11.70
N PHE A 67 -0.69 3.91 -10.88
CA PHE A 67 -0.59 5.27 -10.33
C PHE A 67 -1.81 5.71 -9.51
N GLY A 68 -2.42 4.83 -8.72
CA GLY A 68 -3.61 5.18 -7.95
C GLY A 68 -3.39 6.31 -6.93
N ALA A 69 -2.18 6.44 -6.36
CA ALA A 69 -1.80 7.58 -5.54
C ALA A 69 -1.99 8.91 -6.29
N VAL A 70 -1.53 8.99 -7.54
CA VAL A 70 -1.60 10.20 -8.37
C VAL A 70 -3.05 10.58 -8.64
N ALA A 71 -3.92 9.61 -8.90
CA ALA A 71 -5.35 9.85 -9.09
C ALA A 71 -6.00 10.38 -7.81
N MET A 72 -5.78 9.72 -6.67
CA MET A 72 -6.34 10.16 -5.39
C MET A 72 -5.88 11.56 -4.97
N ILE A 73 -4.60 11.89 -5.20
CA ILE A 73 -4.06 13.22 -4.90
C ILE A 73 -4.76 14.28 -5.76
N LYS A 74 -4.98 14.00 -7.05
CA LYS A 74 -5.72 14.91 -7.95
C LYS A 74 -7.17 15.12 -7.50
N ASP A 75 -7.77 14.12 -6.87
CA ASP A 75 -9.11 14.17 -6.30
C ASP A 75 -9.16 14.81 -4.89
N GLY A 76 -8.05 15.38 -4.42
CA GLY A 76 -7.99 16.14 -3.17
C GLY A 76 -7.81 15.28 -1.92
N CYS A 77 -7.37 14.02 -2.03
CA CYS A 77 -7.24 13.15 -0.86
C CYS A 77 -6.23 13.66 0.19
N LEU A 78 -5.33 14.57 -0.19
CA LEU A 78 -4.34 15.19 0.69
C LEU A 78 -4.68 16.65 1.06
N ASP A 79 -5.82 17.17 0.64
CA ASP A 79 -6.20 18.55 0.96
C ASP A 79 -6.35 18.73 2.47
N GLY A 80 -5.59 19.68 3.02
CA GLY A 80 -5.53 19.96 4.45
C GLY A 80 -4.86 18.88 5.30
N VAL A 81 -4.05 18.00 4.70
CA VAL A 81 -3.28 16.97 5.42
C VAL A 81 -1.86 17.47 5.69
N ASP A 82 -1.46 17.51 6.96
CA ASP A 82 -0.11 17.93 7.36
C ASP A 82 0.94 16.85 7.12
N GLU A 83 0.58 15.59 7.38
CA GLU A 83 1.49 14.44 7.35
C GLU A 83 0.78 13.18 6.83
N VAL A 84 1.52 12.34 6.08
CA VAL A 84 1.03 11.07 5.55
C VAL A 84 1.94 9.94 6.02
N TYR A 85 1.32 8.87 6.51
CA TYR A 85 2.01 7.69 7.02
C TYR A 85 1.60 6.46 6.23
N GLY A 86 2.57 5.62 5.91
CA GLY A 86 2.37 4.34 5.24
C GLY A 86 3.45 3.35 5.66
N TYR A 87 3.22 2.07 5.41
CA TYR A 87 4.18 1.02 5.66
C TYR A 87 4.03 -0.10 4.63
N HIS A 88 5.05 -0.95 4.51
CA HIS A 88 5.02 -2.13 3.65
C HIS A 88 5.54 -3.34 4.45
N ASN A 89 5.00 -4.53 4.22
CA ASN A 89 5.63 -5.75 4.74
C ASN A 89 6.89 -6.03 3.94
N VAL A 90 7.98 -6.29 4.65
CA VAL A 90 9.30 -6.56 4.07
C VAL A 90 9.95 -7.66 4.91
N ASN A 91 11.06 -8.21 4.44
CA ASN A 91 11.69 -9.41 5.02
C ASN A 91 12.45 -9.12 6.33
N PHE A 92 11.90 -8.28 7.20
CA PHE A 92 12.38 -8.10 8.57
C PHE A 92 11.73 -9.14 9.51
N PRO A 93 12.38 -9.48 10.64
CA PRO A 93 11.76 -10.32 11.65
C PRO A 93 10.44 -9.74 12.16
N GLU A 94 9.52 -10.61 12.57
CA GLU A 94 8.29 -10.18 13.21
C GLU A 94 8.56 -9.29 14.43
N GLY A 95 7.73 -8.26 14.61
CA GLY A 95 7.88 -7.29 15.70
C GLY A 95 8.91 -6.19 15.42
N VAL A 96 9.60 -6.22 14.28
CA VAL A 96 10.56 -5.19 13.89
C VAL A 96 9.91 -4.17 12.96
N VAL A 97 9.97 -2.90 13.34
CA VAL A 97 9.64 -1.76 12.47
C VAL A 97 10.93 -1.01 12.16
N ALA A 98 11.34 -1.01 10.89
CA ALA A 98 12.52 -0.28 10.43
C ALA A 98 12.10 1.08 9.87
N VAL A 99 12.81 2.14 10.29
CA VAL A 99 12.60 3.51 9.83
C VAL A 99 13.91 4.13 9.38
N LYS A 100 13.86 4.96 8.34
CA LYS A 100 15.02 5.68 7.81
C LYS A 100 14.58 7.06 7.32
N ALA A 101 15.38 8.08 7.64
CA ALA A 101 15.19 9.41 7.06
C ALA A 101 15.70 9.49 5.60
N GLY A 102 15.05 10.34 4.81
CA GLY A 102 15.36 10.54 3.39
C GLY A 102 14.88 9.37 2.52
N ALA A 103 15.53 9.16 1.37
CA ALA A 103 15.08 8.17 0.37
C ALA A 103 15.11 6.74 0.92
N VAL A 104 13.99 6.02 0.78
CA VAL A 104 13.85 4.60 1.21
C VAL A 104 13.72 3.65 0.03
N MET A 105 12.98 4.04 -1.01
CA MET A 105 12.76 3.25 -2.22
C MET A 105 13.26 4.00 -3.47
N SER A 106 13.63 3.27 -4.51
CA SER A 106 14.04 3.83 -5.80
C SER A 106 12.85 4.30 -6.63
N HIS A 107 13.06 5.30 -7.48
CA HIS A 107 12.09 5.65 -8.52
C HIS A 107 12.23 4.72 -9.73
N GLY A 108 11.13 4.13 -10.19
CA GLY A 108 11.08 3.35 -11.43
C GLY A 108 10.82 4.23 -12.65
N ASN A 109 11.62 4.11 -13.71
CA ASN A 109 11.39 4.77 -14.98
C ASN A 109 11.74 3.83 -16.15
N THR A 110 11.05 3.98 -17.28
CA THR A 110 11.25 3.15 -18.48
C THR A 110 11.65 4.02 -19.65
N PHE A 111 12.69 3.61 -20.38
CA PHE A 111 13.07 4.21 -21.66
C PHE A 111 13.10 3.15 -22.76
N ARG A 112 12.87 3.57 -24.00
CA ARG A 112 12.90 2.70 -25.18
C ARG A 112 13.98 3.18 -26.13
N ILE A 113 14.87 2.29 -26.53
CA ILE A 113 15.84 2.53 -27.60
C ILE A 113 15.38 1.76 -28.82
N THR A 114 15.17 2.46 -29.94
CA THR A 114 14.93 1.85 -31.24
C THR A 114 16.21 1.97 -32.06
N LEU A 115 16.77 0.83 -32.48
CA LEU A 115 17.93 0.78 -33.37
C LEU A 115 17.44 0.46 -34.77
N THR A 116 17.86 1.27 -35.74
CA THR A 116 17.57 1.08 -37.16
C THR A 116 18.88 1.07 -37.95
N GLY A 117 19.08 0.04 -38.77
CA GLY A 117 20.15 0.00 -39.77
C GLY A 117 19.67 0.48 -41.14
N PRO A 118 20.60 0.63 -42.11
CA PRO A 118 20.23 0.69 -43.52
C PRO A 118 19.58 -0.61 -44.00
#